data_AF-A0A835DV85-F1
#
_entry.id   AF-A0A835DV85-F1
#
_cell.length_a   1.000
_cell.length_b   1.000
_cell.length_c   1.000
_cell.angle_alpha   90.00
_cell.angle_beta   90.00
_cell.angle_gamma   90.00
#
_symmetry.space_group_name_H-M   'P 1'
#
loop_
_entity.id
_entity.type
_entity.pdbx_description
1 polymer ?
#
loop_
_entity_poly.entity_id
_entity_poly.type
_entity_poly.pdbx_seq_one_letter_code
_entity_poly.pdbx_strand_id
1 'polypeptide(L)'
;MVSLCYMVVSDMFWIWRALVLFQLLPGILAWGKEGHYAICKIAEGFLTEDAAAAVKVLLPEYAEGDLAAVCSWADEIRFHLHWSGPLHYVDTPDFRCNYEYCRDCHDSAQHKDRCVTGAIYNYTMQLMDYHDSDSQWKYNLTEALMFLSHFIGDVHQPLHVGYIGDEGGNTITVRWYRRKTNLHHVWDTMIIESALKEFYGKNLSVMIQAIQRNITDGWSSDITSWENCASDHMVCPNPYASESISLACKFAYRNATPGSTLADDYFLSRLPVVERRLAQSGALLEPAAAEAVHNLLPDYVKGDLSALCTWPDQIRHWYKYRWTSSLHFIDTPDEACTFDYSRDCHDPHGSKDMCVAGAVQNFTSQLLHYREGSSDRRYNLTEALLFLSHFMGDIHQPLHVGFTSDEGGNTIQLRWFKHKSNLHHVWDREIILTAAAEMYGKDMELFQEDIQRNLTHGMWSDEISSWRDCDDLLSCAKKYAAESINLACKWGYKDVTPSETLGGK
;
A
#
# COMPACT_ATOMS: atom_id res chain seq x y z
N MET A 1 -66.23 -10.95 49.33
CA MET A 1 -65.26 -10.71 48.23
C MET A 1 -64.08 -11.66 48.50
N VAL A 2 -64.15 -12.96 48.21
CA VAL A 2 -63.94 -13.64 46.90
C VAL A 2 -62.70 -13.04 46.21
N SER A 3 -61.58 -13.72 45.90
CA SER A 3 -61.31 -15.14 45.62
C SER A 3 -59.79 -15.43 45.63
N LEU A 4 -59.45 -16.66 46.01
CA LEU A 4 -58.51 -17.62 45.41
C LEU A 4 -57.07 -17.28 44.96
N CYS A 5 -56.16 -18.04 45.57
CA CYS A 5 -54.98 -18.73 45.01
C CYS A 5 -55.29 -19.53 43.72
N TYR A 6 -54.38 -19.60 42.73
CA TYR A 6 -53.96 -20.79 41.95
C TYR A 6 -53.22 -20.41 40.63
N MET A 7 -52.05 -21.02 40.46
CA MET A 7 -51.48 -21.57 39.22
C MET A 7 -51.03 -20.67 38.03
N VAL A 8 -49.72 -20.79 37.76
CA VAL A 8 -49.12 -21.33 36.50
C VAL A 8 -48.96 -20.39 35.30
N VAL A 9 -47.69 -20.17 34.97
CA VAL A 9 -47.12 -20.19 33.61
C VAL A 9 -47.81 -19.24 32.62
N SER A 10 -47.38 -17.98 32.61
CA SER A 10 -47.69 -17.06 31.51
C SER A 10 -46.50 -16.19 31.11
N ASP A 11 -45.67 -15.76 32.06
CA ASP A 11 -44.77 -14.64 31.76
C ASP A 11 -43.36 -15.03 31.28
N MET A 12 -43.03 -16.33 31.33
CA MET A 12 -41.79 -16.85 30.73
C MET A 12 -41.92 -17.19 29.24
N PHE A 13 -43.15 -17.27 28.70
CA PHE A 13 -43.38 -17.56 27.28
C PHE A 13 -43.29 -16.32 26.40
N TRP A 14 -43.57 -15.13 26.93
CA TRP A 14 -43.47 -13.86 26.18
C TRP A 14 -42.03 -13.40 26.00
N ILE A 15 -41.18 -13.59 27.01
CA ILE A 15 -39.75 -13.23 26.93
C ILE A 15 -38.99 -14.17 26.01
N TRP A 16 -39.31 -15.48 26.01
CA TRP A 16 -38.71 -16.43 25.07
C TRP A 16 -39.21 -16.25 23.63
N ARG A 17 -40.46 -15.86 23.41
CA ARG A 17 -40.97 -15.54 22.05
C ARG A 17 -40.41 -14.22 21.51
N ALA A 18 -40.10 -13.25 22.36
CA ALA A 18 -39.39 -12.02 21.95
C ALA A 18 -37.91 -12.29 21.61
N LEU A 19 -37.24 -13.19 22.33
CA LEU A 19 -35.85 -13.59 22.05
C LEU A 19 -35.71 -14.48 20.81
N VAL A 20 -36.72 -15.29 20.48
CA VAL A 20 -36.72 -16.13 19.26
C VAL A 20 -37.17 -15.34 18.01
N LEU A 21 -37.96 -14.26 18.15
CA LEU A 21 -38.33 -13.41 17.01
C LEU A 21 -37.27 -12.38 16.60
N PHE A 22 -36.23 -12.15 17.42
CA PHE A 22 -35.11 -11.26 17.07
C PHE A 22 -33.96 -11.96 16.32
N GLN A 23 -34.07 -13.27 16.03
CA GLN A 23 -33.06 -14.04 15.29
C GLN A 23 -33.41 -14.30 13.82
N LEU A 24 -34.35 -13.56 13.23
CA LEU A 24 -34.74 -13.71 11.82
C LEU A 24 -34.85 -12.38 11.07
N LEU A 25 -34.01 -11.40 11.44
CA LEU A 25 -33.64 -10.37 10.49
C LEU A 25 -32.30 -10.80 9.87
N PRO A 26 -32.23 -11.11 8.56
CA PRO A 26 -30.94 -11.19 7.90
C PRO A 26 -30.32 -9.80 8.05
N GLY A 27 -29.33 -9.70 8.94
CA GLY A 27 -28.44 -8.54 8.97
C GLY A 27 -27.84 -8.43 7.57
N ILE A 28 -28.01 -7.26 6.97
CA ILE A 28 -27.56 -6.91 5.62
C ILE A 28 -26.04 -6.84 5.65
N LEU A 29 -25.33 -7.95 5.82
CA LEU A 29 -23.87 -7.88 5.76
C LEU A 29 -23.49 -7.40 4.37
N ALA A 30 -22.37 -6.73 4.31
CA ALA A 30 -21.79 -6.25 3.10
C ALA A 30 -21.23 -7.47 2.34
N TRP A 31 -20.00 -7.60 1.83
CA TRP A 31 -19.61 -8.99 1.49
C TRP A 31 -19.83 -9.88 2.72
N GLY A 32 -20.20 -11.15 2.54
CA GLY A 32 -20.30 -12.06 3.69
C GLY A 32 -18.97 -12.07 4.46
N LYS A 33 -18.98 -12.52 5.73
CA LYS A 33 -17.77 -12.56 6.57
C LYS A 33 -16.58 -13.22 5.85
N GLU A 34 -16.84 -14.29 5.11
CA GLU A 34 -15.86 -15.00 4.30
C GLU A 34 -15.29 -14.15 3.15
N GLY A 35 -16.11 -13.31 2.51
CA GLY A 35 -15.69 -12.41 1.44
C GLY A 35 -14.76 -11.32 1.96
N HIS A 36 -15.13 -10.62 3.03
CA HIS A 36 -14.25 -9.62 3.66
C HIS A 36 -12.95 -10.22 4.20
N TYR A 37 -13.05 -11.40 4.83
CA TYR A 37 -11.86 -12.11 5.28
C TYR A 37 -10.94 -12.44 4.09
N ALA A 38 -11.49 -12.96 2.99
CA ALA A 38 -10.70 -13.29 1.80
C ALA A 38 -10.02 -12.04 1.21
N ILE A 39 -10.75 -10.94 1.04
CA ILE A 39 -10.22 -9.67 0.51
C ILE A 39 -9.05 -9.19 1.34
N CYS A 40 -9.21 -9.11 2.66
CA CYS A 40 -8.14 -8.63 3.53
C CYS A 40 -6.97 -9.60 3.63
N LYS A 41 -7.21 -10.91 3.59
CA LYS A 41 -6.13 -11.90 3.57
C LYS A 41 -5.33 -11.85 2.26
N ILE A 42 -6.00 -11.58 1.14
CA ILE A 42 -5.35 -11.33 -0.15
C ILE A 42 -4.49 -10.07 -0.02
N ALA A 43 -5.07 -8.97 0.48
CA ALA A 43 -4.38 -7.69 0.67
C ALA A 43 -3.12 -7.80 1.54
N GLU A 44 -3.18 -8.51 2.66
CA GLU A 44 -2.01 -8.76 3.51
C GLU A 44 -0.84 -9.40 2.76
N GLY A 45 -1.13 -10.26 1.77
CA GLY A 45 -0.11 -10.87 0.93
C GLY A 45 0.58 -9.91 -0.04
N PHE A 46 0.01 -8.72 -0.25
CA PHE A 46 0.53 -7.66 -1.12
C PHE A 46 1.03 -6.44 -0.34
N LEU A 47 0.90 -6.41 0.99
CA LEU A 47 1.45 -5.32 1.79
C LEU A 47 2.98 -5.34 1.76
N THR A 48 3.60 -4.16 1.65
CA THR A 48 5.04 -3.98 1.91
C THR A 48 5.35 -4.23 3.39
N GLU A 49 6.63 -4.47 3.73
CA GLU A 49 7.02 -4.69 5.13
C GLU A 49 6.61 -3.54 6.06
N ASP A 50 6.80 -2.30 5.61
CA ASP A 50 6.50 -1.11 6.42
C ASP A 50 4.99 -0.95 6.61
N ALA A 51 4.19 -1.23 5.58
CA ALA A 51 2.73 -1.21 5.69
C ALA A 51 2.20 -2.35 6.56
N ALA A 52 2.78 -3.56 6.45
CA ALA A 52 2.45 -4.68 7.32
C ALA A 52 2.79 -4.37 8.79
N ALA A 53 3.90 -3.67 9.05
CA ALA A 53 4.26 -3.19 10.39
C ALA A 53 3.27 -2.14 10.90
N ALA A 54 2.92 -1.14 10.09
CA ALA A 54 1.94 -0.10 10.46
C ALA A 54 0.54 -0.70 10.74
N VAL A 55 0.09 -1.62 9.88
CA VAL A 55 -1.16 -2.37 10.09
C VAL A 55 -1.11 -3.12 11.41
N LYS A 56 -0.04 -3.87 11.71
CA LYS A 56 0.10 -4.58 12.99
C LYS A 56 0.05 -3.67 14.21
N VAL A 57 0.62 -2.46 14.12
CA VAL A 57 0.58 -1.47 15.20
C VAL A 57 -0.84 -0.94 15.44
N LEU A 58 -1.60 -0.73 14.37
CA LEU A 58 -2.97 -0.21 14.44
C LEU A 58 -4.00 -1.26 14.84
N LEU A 59 -3.74 -2.54 14.58
CA LEU A 59 -4.68 -3.61 14.87
C LEU A 59 -4.87 -3.83 16.38
N PRO A 60 -6.10 -4.16 16.82
CA PRO A 60 -6.34 -4.51 18.22
C PRO A 60 -5.69 -5.85 18.57
N GLU A 61 -5.33 -6.03 19.84
CA GLU A 61 -4.61 -7.23 20.32
C GLU A 61 -5.31 -8.55 19.98
N TYR A 62 -6.65 -8.59 20.04
CA TYR A 62 -7.43 -9.78 19.72
C TYR A 62 -7.37 -10.19 18.23
N ALA A 63 -6.91 -9.31 17.35
CA ALA A 63 -6.70 -9.63 15.94
C ALA A 63 -5.42 -10.45 15.72
N GLU A 64 -4.54 -10.55 16.73
CA GLU A 64 -3.27 -11.30 16.66
C GLU A 64 -2.40 -10.91 15.45
N GLY A 65 -2.49 -9.65 15.01
CA GLY A 65 -1.77 -9.11 13.86
C GLY A 65 -2.35 -9.51 12.49
N ASP A 66 -3.56 -10.08 12.44
CA ASP A 66 -4.29 -10.47 11.23
C ASP A 66 -5.38 -9.45 10.90
N LEU A 67 -5.19 -8.66 9.84
CA LEU A 67 -6.17 -7.70 9.32
C LEU A 67 -7.47 -8.40 8.91
N ALA A 68 -7.39 -9.60 8.34
CA ALA A 68 -8.58 -10.34 7.93
C ALA A 68 -9.50 -10.70 9.11
N ALA A 69 -8.95 -10.82 10.32
CA ALA A 69 -9.74 -11.08 11.53
C ALA A 69 -10.68 -9.93 11.90
N VAL A 70 -10.37 -8.70 11.48
CA VAL A 70 -11.16 -7.49 11.80
C VAL A 70 -11.92 -6.91 10.61
N CYS A 71 -11.73 -7.42 9.40
CA CYS A 71 -12.38 -6.85 8.21
C CYS A 71 -13.90 -7.03 8.12
N SER A 72 -14.52 -7.78 9.04
CA SER A 72 -15.98 -7.85 9.18
C SER A 72 -16.53 -6.95 10.30
N TRP A 73 -15.66 -6.23 11.02
CA TRP A 73 -16.04 -5.44 12.20
C TRP A 73 -16.99 -4.28 11.88
N ALA A 74 -16.83 -3.60 10.73
CA ALA A 74 -17.68 -2.46 10.37
C ALA A 74 -19.17 -2.87 10.29
N ASP A 75 -19.41 -4.09 9.79
CA ASP A 75 -20.73 -4.71 9.72
C ASP A 75 -21.33 -5.05 11.09
N GLU A 76 -20.49 -5.45 12.04
CA GLU A 76 -20.88 -5.74 13.42
C GLU A 76 -21.25 -4.46 14.17
N ILE A 77 -20.50 -3.37 13.93
CA ILE A 77 -20.65 -2.14 14.70
C ILE A 77 -21.70 -1.18 14.14
N ARG A 78 -22.14 -1.30 12.88
CA ARG A 78 -23.09 -0.35 12.26
C ARG A 78 -24.45 -0.24 12.96
N PHE A 79 -24.86 -1.24 13.73
CA PHE A 79 -26.07 -1.15 14.56
C PHE A 79 -25.84 -0.40 15.87
N HIS A 80 -24.59 -0.27 16.30
CA HIS A 80 -24.18 0.58 17.42
C HIS A 80 -23.83 2.00 16.95
N LEU A 81 -23.17 2.10 15.79
CA LEU A 81 -22.81 3.31 15.09
C LEU A 81 -23.76 3.49 13.89
N HIS A 82 -25.05 3.76 14.14
CA HIS A 82 -26.07 3.87 13.09
C HIS A 82 -25.72 4.81 11.94
N TRP A 83 -24.87 5.80 12.20
CA TRP A 83 -24.37 6.73 11.19
C TRP A 83 -23.50 6.06 10.12
N SER A 84 -22.88 4.90 10.41
CA SER A 84 -22.03 4.17 9.47
C SER A 84 -22.83 3.29 8.51
N GLY A 85 -24.10 2.99 8.79
CA GLY A 85 -24.93 2.11 7.96
C GLY A 85 -24.95 2.51 6.47
N PRO A 86 -25.24 3.77 6.11
CA PRO A 86 -25.20 4.22 4.71
C PRO A 86 -23.81 4.19 4.06
N LEU A 87 -22.73 4.04 4.82
CA LEU A 87 -21.37 4.02 4.30
C LEU A 87 -20.98 2.68 3.67
N HIS A 88 -21.81 1.64 3.77
CA HIS A 88 -21.54 0.32 3.18
C HIS A 88 -21.96 0.22 1.70
N TYR A 89 -22.66 1.21 1.15
CA TYR A 89 -23.21 1.10 -0.20
C TYR A 89 -23.34 2.45 -0.90
N VAL A 90 -23.73 2.40 -2.18
CA VAL A 90 -24.23 3.53 -2.97
C VAL A 90 -25.53 3.11 -3.65
N ASP A 91 -26.56 3.93 -3.51
CA ASP A 91 -27.80 3.77 -4.25
C ASP A 91 -27.72 4.50 -5.59
N THR A 92 -27.87 3.77 -6.71
CA THR A 92 -27.94 4.35 -8.05
C THR A 92 -29.38 4.38 -8.58
N PRO A 93 -29.72 5.29 -9.51
CA PRO A 93 -31.05 5.31 -10.12
C PRO A 93 -31.35 4.04 -10.89
N ASP A 94 -32.56 3.52 -10.71
CA ASP A 94 -33.01 2.28 -11.33
C ASP A 94 -32.76 2.25 -12.84
N PHE A 95 -32.24 1.11 -13.32
CA PHE A 95 -32.01 0.82 -14.73
C PHE A 95 -31.04 1.75 -15.47
N ARG A 96 -30.35 2.68 -14.79
CA ARG A 96 -29.34 3.54 -15.43
C ARG A 96 -28.01 2.84 -15.69
N CYS A 97 -27.65 1.87 -14.85
CA CYS A 97 -26.39 1.14 -14.95
C CYS A 97 -25.14 2.04 -14.98
N ASN A 98 -25.18 3.18 -14.29
CA ASN A 98 -24.06 4.10 -14.19
C ASN A 98 -24.00 4.70 -12.79
N TYR A 99 -22.81 5.17 -12.43
CA TYR A 99 -22.54 5.82 -11.16
C TYR A 99 -21.94 7.20 -11.40
N GLU A 100 -22.43 8.20 -10.67
CA GLU A 100 -21.96 9.58 -10.68
C GLU A 100 -21.87 10.10 -9.24
N TYR A 101 -20.66 10.35 -8.73
CA TYR A 101 -20.42 10.70 -7.31
C TYR A 101 -21.36 11.79 -6.78
N CYS A 102 -21.43 12.95 -7.45
CA CYS A 102 -22.24 14.08 -7.00
C CYS A 102 -23.75 13.78 -6.96
N ARG A 103 -24.20 12.84 -7.82
CA ARG A 103 -25.60 12.44 -7.92
C ARG A 103 -25.94 11.38 -6.88
N ASP A 104 -25.08 10.37 -6.73
CA ASP A 104 -25.41 9.10 -6.06
C ASP A 104 -24.80 8.99 -4.66
N CYS A 105 -23.70 9.70 -4.36
CA CYS A 105 -23.05 9.59 -3.05
C CYS A 105 -23.72 10.48 -2.01
N HIS A 106 -24.80 9.98 -1.43
CA HIS A 106 -25.50 10.58 -0.30
C HIS A 106 -26.27 9.52 0.51
N ASP A 107 -26.62 9.84 1.75
CA ASP A 107 -27.54 9.00 2.53
C ASP A 107 -29.00 9.24 2.15
N SER A 108 -29.94 8.53 2.78
CA SER A 108 -31.39 8.69 2.57
C SER A 108 -31.91 10.08 2.95
N ALA A 109 -31.18 10.82 3.77
CA ALA A 109 -31.46 12.21 4.15
C ALA A 109 -30.78 13.24 3.23
N GLN A 110 -30.15 12.78 2.13
CA GLN A 110 -29.47 13.61 1.13
C GLN A 110 -28.23 14.35 1.65
N HIS A 111 -27.65 13.89 2.78
CA HIS A 111 -26.34 14.37 3.20
C HIS A 111 -25.29 13.83 2.23
N LYS A 112 -24.56 14.73 1.56
CA LYS A 112 -23.51 14.40 0.61
C LYS A 112 -22.36 13.64 1.27
N ASP A 113 -21.64 12.86 0.45
CA ASP A 113 -20.45 12.10 0.83
C ASP A 113 -20.71 10.94 1.82
N ARG A 114 -21.98 10.69 2.17
CA ARG A 114 -22.40 9.58 3.05
C ARG A 114 -22.78 8.35 2.25
N CYS A 115 -21.79 7.77 1.59
CA CYS A 115 -21.87 6.51 0.86
C CYS A 115 -20.51 5.80 0.92
N VAL A 116 -20.39 4.58 0.39
CA VAL A 116 -19.12 3.81 0.44
C VAL A 116 -17.95 4.50 -0.25
N THR A 117 -18.17 5.19 -1.38
CA THR A 117 -17.07 5.88 -2.07
C THR A 117 -16.58 7.11 -1.30
N GLY A 118 -17.50 7.87 -0.68
CA GLY A 118 -17.17 8.96 0.24
C GLY A 118 -16.48 8.47 1.51
N ALA A 119 -16.89 7.31 2.03
CA ALA A 119 -16.24 6.67 3.17
C ALA A 119 -14.81 6.26 2.86
N ILE A 120 -14.56 5.65 1.69
CA ILE A 120 -13.20 5.31 1.23
C ILE A 120 -12.34 6.57 1.18
N TYR A 121 -12.80 7.66 0.53
CA TYR A 121 -12.04 8.92 0.53
C TYR A 121 -11.74 9.42 1.95
N ASN A 122 -12.74 9.43 2.83
CA ASN A 122 -12.61 9.94 4.20
C ASN A 122 -11.59 9.13 5.02
N TYR A 123 -11.70 7.80 5.05
CA TYR A 123 -10.83 6.97 5.88
C TYR A 123 -9.43 6.81 5.30
N THR A 124 -9.26 6.89 3.98
CA THR A 124 -7.93 7.05 3.37
C THR A 124 -7.28 8.33 3.88
N MET A 125 -7.96 9.49 3.82
CA MET A 125 -7.40 10.74 4.32
C MET A 125 -7.02 10.69 5.81
N GLN A 126 -7.86 10.06 6.65
CA GLN A 126 -7.56 9.91 8.08
C GLN A 126 -6.30 9.08 8.35
N LEU A 127 -6.09 7.98 7.61
CA LEU A 127 -4.89 7.15 7.75
C LEU A 127 -3.63 7.84 7.24
N MET A 128 -3.77 8.83 6.36
CA MET A 128 -2.65 9.61 5.85
C MET A 128 -2.16 10.68 6.83
N ASP A 129 -3.06 11.20 7.67
CA ASP A 129 -2.74 12.14 8.77
C ASP A 129 -1.97 11.47 9.93
N TYR A 130 -1.67 10.17 9.86
CA TYR A 130 -0.95 9.38 10.88
C TYR A 130 0.44 9.91 11.27
N HIS A 131 1.07 10.76 10.44
CA HIS A 131 2.44 11.25 10.65
C HIS A 131 2.56 12.65 11.27
N ASP A 132 1.46 13.35 11.56
CA ASP A 132 1.53 14.73 12.08
C ASP A 132 1.44 14.78 13.62
N SER A 133 2.62 14.92 14.26
CA SER A 133 2.80 14.90 15.72
C SER A 133 2.18 16.08 16.49
N ASP A 134 1.65 17.10 15.81
CA ASP A 134 1.04 18.28 16.44
C ASP A 134 -0.51 18.21 16.54
N SER A 135 -1.12 17.15 16.01
CA SER A 135 -2.57 16.95 16.04
C SER A 135 -3.03 16.12 17.25
N GLN A 136 -2.91 16.69 18.45
CA GLN A 136 -3.25 16.02 19.72
C GLN A 136 -4.71 15.50 19.85
N TRP A 137 -5.60 15.70 18.86
CA TRP A 137 -6.98 15.20 18.83
C TRP A 137 -7.54 15.18 17.40
N LYS A 138 -7.90 14.02 16.80
CA LYS A 138 -9.09 13.98 15.89
C LYS A 138 -9.66 12.61 15.48
N TYR A 139 -8.89 11.56 15.19
CA TYR A 139 -9.43 10.31 14.61
C TYR A 139 -8.89 9.03 15.27
N ASN A 140 -9.74 8.00 15.37
CA ASN A 140 -9.33 6.66 15.80
C ASN A 140 -8.78 5.90 14.57
N LEU A 141 -7.46 5.84 14.44
CA LEU A 141 -6.81 5.30 13.25
C LEU A 141 -6.94 3.77 13.11
N THR A 142 -7.16 3.07 14.22
CA THR A 142 -7.58 1.66 14.20
C THR A 142 -8.95 1.52 13.53
N GLU A 143 -9.92 2.35 13.92
CA GLU A 143 -11.24 2.35 13.27
C GLU A 143 -11.14 2.76 11.81
N ALA A 144 -10.31 3.76 11.48
CA ALA A 144 -10.10 4.19 10.10
C ALA A 144 -9.56 3.07 9.22
N LEU A 145 -8.56 2.31 9.70
CA LEU A 145 -8.03 1.13 9.01
C LEU A 145 -9.12 0.07 8.82
N MET A 146 -9.83 -0.28 9.88
CA MET A 146 -10.86 -1.32 9.85
C MET A 146 -12.05 -0.94 8.95
N PHE A 147 -12.46 0.32 8.96
CA PHE A 147 -13.48 0.85 8.05
C PHE A 147 -13.00 0.85 6.61
N LEU A 148 -11.79 1.37 6.33
CA LEU A 148 -11.27 1.43 4.97
C LEU A 148 -11.14 0.02 4.35
N SER A 149 -10.53 -0.92 5.08
CA SER A 149 -10.37 -2.30 4.61
C SER A 149 -11.71 -2.98 4.34
N HIS A 150 -12.74 -2.68 5.13
CA HIS A 150 -14.10 -3.17 4.87
C HIS A 150 -14.73 -2.51 3.63
N PHE A 151 -14.73 -1.19 3.55
CA PHE A 151 -15.41 -0.44 2.49
C PHE A 151 -14.78 -0.62 1.11
N ILE A 152 -13.47 -0.88 1.04
CA ILE A 152 -12.83 -1.31 -0.21
C ILE A 152 -13.42 -2.64 -0.69
N GLY A 153 -13.77 -3.55 0.20
CA GLY A 153 -14.53 -4.75 -0.17
C GLY A 153 -15.93 -4.41 -0.68
N ASP A 154 -16.66 -3.58 0.04
CA ASP A 154 -18.05 -3.24 -0.26
C ASP A 154 -18.22 -2.58 -1.63
N VAL A 155 -17.38 -1.58 -1.94
CA VAL A 155 -17.45 -0.93 -3.24
C VAL A 155 -17.20 -1.91 -4.39
N HIS A 156 -16.51 -3.03 -4.16
CA HIS A 156 -16.30 -4.09 -5.13
C HIS A 156 -17.44 -5.10 -5.23
N GLN A 157 -18.36 -5.16 -4.26
CA GLN A 157 -19.55 -5.99 -4.34
C GLN A 157 -20.56 -5.34 -5.32
N PRO A 158 -20.88 -5.97 -6.46
CA PRO A 158 -21.73 -5.35 -7.47
C PRO A 158 -23.06 -4.79 -6.95
N LEU A 159 -23.74 -5.50 -6.05
CA LEU A 159 -25.05 -5.11 -5.52
C LEU A 159 -25.00 -4.10 -4.37
N HIS A 160 -23.82 -3.75 -3.86
CA HIS A 160 -23.65 -2.57 -2.99
C HIS A 160 -23.59 -1.27 -3.78
N VAL A 161 -23.40 -1.34 -5.09
CA VAL A 161 -23.58 -0.22 -6.01
C VAL A 161 -24.77 -0.57 -6.91
N GLY A 162 -25.92 -0.77 -6.25
CA GLY A 162 -27.14 -1.33 -6.83
C GLY A 162 -28.21 -0.27 -7.10
N TYR A 163 -29.45 -0.72 -7.34
CA TYR A 163 -30.58 0.17 -7.59
C TYR A 163 -31.26 0.58 -6.29
N ILE A 164 -31.65 1.84 -6.21
CA ILE A 164 -32.38 2.37 -5.06
C ILE A 164 -33.76 1.71 -4.90
N GLY A 165 -34.45 1.41 -6.01
CA GLY A 165 -35.82 0.90 -5.99
C GLY A 165 -35.94 -0.54 -5.49
N ASP A 166 -34.84 -1.30 -5.49
CA ASP A 166 -34.80 -2.67 -4.98
C ASP A 166 -33.87 -2.88 -3.78
N GLU A 167 -33.34 -1.79 -3.22
CA GLU A 167 -32.37 -1.76 -2.12
C GLU A 167 -31.13 -2.62 -2.44
N GLY A 168 -30.57 -2.44 -3.63
CA GLY A 168 -29.44 -3.25 -4.11
C GLY A 168 -29.78 -4.74 -4.25
N GLY A 169 -31.01 -5.05 -4.66
CA GLY A 169 -31.51 -6.42 -4.76
C GLY A 169 -31.93 -7.09 -3.45
N ASN A 170 -31.92 -6.38 -2.32
CA ASN A 170 -32.42 -6.91 -1.04
C ASN A 170 -33.91 -7.25 -1.09
N THR A 171 -34.69 -6.50 -1.86
CA THR A 171 -36.14 -6.73 -2.03
C THR A 171 -36.46 -7.79 -3.11
N ILE A 172 -35.48 -8.18 -3.93
CA ILE A 172 -35.64 -9.22 -4.96
C ILE A 172 -35.55 -10.60 -4.30
N THR A 173 -36.70 -11.11 -3.88
CA THR A 173 -36.81 -12.45 -3.29
C THR A 173 -36.57 -13.52 -4.35
N VAL A 174 -35.62 -14.43 -4.13
CA VAL A 174 -35.31 -15.57 -5.01
C VAL A 174 -35.16 -16.86 -4.22
N ARG A 175 -34.86 -17.97 -4.88
CA ARG A 175 -34.35 -19.19 -4.25
C ARG A 175 -32.94 -19.48 -4.73
N TRP A 176 -31.99 -19.63 -3.80
CA TRP A 176 -30.69 -20.20 -4.09
C TRP A 176 -30.79 -21.72 -3.92
N TYR A 177 -30.79 -22.44 -5.05
CA TYR A 177 -31.18 -23.84 -5.11
C TYR A 177 -32.52 -24.07 -4.38
N ARG A 178 -32.49 -24.77 -3.24
CA ARG A 178 -33.69 -25.09 -2.45
C ARG A 178 -34.00 -24.06 -1.37
N ARG A 179 -33.11 -23.11 -1.08
CA ARG A 179 -33.27 -22.15 0.03
C ARG A 179 -33.86 -20.82 -0.47
N LYS A 180 -34.89 -20.31 0.20
CA LYS A 180 -35.43 -18.96 -0.08
C LYS A 180 -34.46 -17.92 0.50
N THR A 181 -34.18 -16.87 -0.26
CA THR A 181 -33.24 -15.78 0.07
C THR A 181 -33.62 -14.52 -0.72
N ASN A 182 -32.82 -13.45 -0.63
CA ASN A 182 -32.85 -12.34 -1.59
C ASN A 182 -31.61 -12.36 -2.51
N LEU A 183 -31.63 -11.56 -3.58
CA LEU A 183 -30.56 -11.50 -4.57
C LEU A 183 -29.26 -10.92 -4.00
N HIS A 184 -29.34 -9.92 -3.13
CA HIS A 184 -28.18 -9.30 -2.47
C HIS A 184 -27.35 -10.34 -1.73
N HIS A 185 -27.99 -11.09 -0.83
CA HIS A 185 -27.38 -12.16 -0.04
C HIS A 185 -26.81 -13.31 -0.89
N VAL A 186 -27.34 -13.54 -2.10
CA VAL A 186 -26.75 -14.50 -3.04
C VAL A 186 -25.34 -14.07 -3.44
N TRP A 187 -25.15 -12.78 -3.73
CA TRP A 187 -23.87 -12.21 -4.13
C TRP A 187 -22.91 -12.06 -2.95
N ASP A 188 -23.38 -11.58 -1.80
CA ASP A 188 -22.52 -11.39 -0.62
C ASP A 188 -21.96 -12.72 -0.10
N THR A 189 -22.81 -13.76 -0.06
CA THR A 189 -22.53 -14.96 0.73
C THR A 189 -22.70 -16.25 -0.07
N MET A 190 -23.86 -16.47 -0.70
CA MET A 190 -24.22 -17.83 -1.12
C MET A 190 -23.41 -18.35 -2.32
N ILE A 191 -22.95 -17.48 -3.23
CA ILE A 191 -22.02 -17.86 -4.30
C ILE A 191 -20.69 -18.33 -3.70
N ILE A 192 -20.12 -17.57 -2.76
CA ILE A 192 -18.86 -17.91 -2.09
C ILE A 192 -18.99 -19.22 -1.30
N GLU A 193 -20.01 -19.36 -0.46
CA GLU A 193 -20.26 -20.61 0.29
C GLU A 193 -20.40 -21.84 -0.63
N SER A 194 -21.08 -21.67 -1.77
CA SER A 194 -21.27 -22.74 -2.74
C SER A 194 -19.95 -23.11 -3.42
N ALA A 195 -19.13 -22.13 -3.80
CA ALA A 195 -17.80 -22.35 -4.36
C ALA A 195 -16.86 -23.01 -3.36
N LEU A 196 -16.85 -22.54 -2.10
CA LEU A 196 -16.08 -23.17 -1.03
C LEU A 196 -16.42 -24.65 -0.89
N LYS A 197 -17.72 -24.98 -0.89
CA LYS A 197 -18.18 -26.35 -0.77
C LYS A 197 -17.84 -27.21 -1.99
N GLU A 198 -18.04 -26.69 -3.20
CA GLU A 198 -17.96 -27.45 -4.45
C GLU A 198 -16.52 -27.61 -4.93
N PHE A 199 -15.70 -26.54 -4.86
CA PHE A 199 -14.39 -26.48 -5.50
C PHE A 199 -13.21 -26.44 -4.53
N TYR A 200 -13.42 -25.97 -3.29
CA TYR A 200 -12.32 -25.70 -2.36
C TYR A 200 -12.37 -26.53 -1.07
N GLY A 201 -13.16 -27.60 -1.05
CA GLY A 201 -13.21 -28.53 0.10
C GLY A 201 -13.64 -27.88 1.41
N LYS A 202 -14.43 -26.79 1.33
CA LYS A 202 -14.83 -25.91 2.44
C LYS A 202 -13.66 -25.21 3.14
N ASN A 203 -12.55 -24.99 2.43
CA ASN A 203 -11.37 -24.33 2.96
C ASN A 203 -11.18 -22.97 2.29
N LEU A 204 -11.42 -21.90 3.05
CA LEU A 204 -11.29 -20.53 2.57
C LEU A 204 -9.84 -20.19 2.19
N SER A 205 -8.84 -20.71 2.92
CA SER A 205 -7.43 -20.50 2.59
C SER A 205 -7.05 -21.09 1.23
N VAL A 206 -7.66 -22.21 0.84
CA VAL A 206 -7.42 -22.82 -0.49
C VAL A 206 -8.02 -21.94 -1.60
N MET A 207 -9.21 -21.36 -1.37
CA MET A 207 -9.81 -20.40 -2.30
C MET A 207 -8.96 -19.13 -2.42
N ILE A 208 -8.50 -18.56 -1.30
CA ILE A 208 -7.61 -17.38 -1.27
C ILE A 208 -6.33 -17.66 -2.06
N GLN A 209 -5.67 -18.79 -1.82
CA GLN A 209 -4.46 -19.16 -2.57
C GLN A 209 -4.71 -19.35 -4.07
N ALA A 210 -5.87 -19.90 -4.44
CA ALA A 210 -6.23 -20.02 -5.86
C ALA A 210 -6.43 -18.64 -6.51
N ILE A 211 -7.08 -17.70 -5.81
CA ILE A 211 -7.25 -16.33 -6.26
C ILE A 211 -5.90 -15.61 -6.37
N GLN A 212 -5.02 -15.71 -5.37
CA GLN A 212 -3.68 -15.10 -5.40
C GLN A 212 -2.82 -15.62 -6.56
N ARG A 213 -2.87 -16.93 -6.85
CA ARG A 213 -2.22 -17.50 -8.04
C ARG A 213 -2.81 -16.95 -9.33
N ASN A 214 -4.14 -16.84 -9.42
CA ASN A 214 -4.77 -16.24 -10.60
C ASN A 214 -4.39 -14.77 -10.79
N ILE A 215 -4.23 -13.99 -9.71
CA ILE A 215 -3.70 -12.62 -9.79
C ILE A 215 -2.30 -12.65 -10.43
N THR A 216 -1.40 -13.50 -9.92
CA THR A 216 0.01 -13.58 -10.35
C THR A 216 0.18 -14.11 -11.77
N ASP A 217 -0.58 -15.15 -12.14
CA ASP A 217 -0.36 -15.91 -13.37
C ASP A 217 -1.41 -15.62 -14.45
N GLY A 218 -2.69 -15.54 -14.06
CA GLY A 218 -3.83 -15.53 -14.98
C GLY A 218 -4.37 -14.13 -15.32
N TRP A 219 -4.19 -13.17 -14.43
CA TRP A 219 -4.70 -11.79 -14.55
C TRP A 219 -3.58 -10.75 -14.50
N SER A 220 -2.32 -11.17 -14.61
CA SER A 220 -1.17 -10.26 -14.55
C SER A 220 -1.23 -9.10 -15.56
N SER A 221 -1.83 -9.31 -16.74
CA SER A 221 -2.05 -8.24 -17.73
C SER A 221 -3.19 -7.28 -17.38
N ASP A 222 -4.11 -7.69 -16.51
CA ASP A 222 -5.26 -6.90 -16.08
C ASP A 222 -4.94 -6.06 -14.84
N ILE A 223 -3.94 -6.44 -14.04
CA ILE A 223 -3.51 -5.73 -12.82
C ILE A 223 -3.22 -4.25 -13.11
N THR A 224 -2.43 -3.97 -14.15
CA THR A 224 -2.10 -2.60 -14.56
C THR A 224 -3.34 -1.76 -14.92
N SER A 225 -4.45 -2.41 -15.31
CA SER A 225 -5.73 -1.73 -15.57
C SER A 225 -6.58 -1.52 -14.31
N TRP A 226 -6.41 -2.38 -13.30
CA TRP A 226 -7.08 -2.25 -12.00
C TRP A 226 -6.41 -1.15 -11.17
N GLU A 227 -5.10 -1.03 -11.27
CA GLU A 227 -4.25 -0.04 -10.59
C GLU A 227 -4.30 1.36 -11.24
N ASN A 228 -4.83 1.48 -12.45
CA ASN A 228 -4.82 2.75 -13.19
C ASN A 228 -5.83 3.76 -12.61
N CYS A 229 -5.40 4.44 -11.56
CA CYS A 229 -6.07 5.60 -10.99
C CYS A 229 -5.58 6.87 -11.71
N ALA A 230 -6.47 7.78 -12.06
CA ALA A 230 -6.05 9.05 -12.67
C ALA A 230 -5.11 9.79 -11.71
N SER A 231 -4.01 10.33 -12.25
CA SER A 231 -2.79 10.80 -11.57
C SER A 231 -2.92 11.88 -10.46
N ASP A 232 -4.13 12.20 -10.01
CA ASP A 232 -4.44 13.22 -9.00
C ASP A 232 -5.20 12.64 -7.78
N HIS A 233 -5.47 11.32 -7.74
CA HIS A 233 -6.20 10.68 -6.64
C HIS A 233 -5.42 9.49 -6.05
N MET A 234 -5.29 9.44 -4.72
CA MET A 234 -4.59 8.36 -3.97
C MET A 234 -5.44 7.08 -3.81
N VAL A 235 -6.74 7.19 -4.04
CA VAL A 235 -7.68 6.07 -4.14
C VAL A 235 -8.71 6.38 -5.22
N CYS A 236 -9.19 5.35 -5.91
CA CYS A 236 -10.11 5.49 -7.03
C CYS A 236 -11.50 4.85 -6.79
N PRO A 237 -12.23 5.21 -5.71
CA PRO A 237 -13.52 4.58 -5.40
C PRO A 237 -14.59 4.81 -6.48
N ASN A 238 -14.48 5.88 -7.27
CA ASN A 238 -15.43 6.19 -8.34
C ASN A 238 -15.38 5.20 -9.52
N PRO A 239 -14.20 4.89 -10.10
CA PRO A 239 -14.05 3.76 -11.01
C PRO A 239 -14.54 2.43 -10.43
N TYR A 240 -14.23 2.11 -9.17
CA TYR A 240 -14.63 0.84 -8.54
C TYR A 240 -16.16 0.72 -8.49
N ALA A 241 -16.84 1.79 -8.07
CA ALA A 241 -18.29 1.85 -8.05
C ALA A 241 -18.90 1.76 -9.45
N SER A 242 -18.32 2.46 -10.44
CA SER A 242 -18.75 2.41 -11.83
C SER A 242 -18.66 0.99 -12.42
N GLU A 243 -17.60 0.25 -12.09
CA GLU A 243 -17.47 -1.15 -12.49
C GLU A 243 -18.50 -2.03 -11.77
N SER A 244 -18.70 -1.84 -10.46
CA SER A 244 -19.68 -2.60 -9.67
C SER A 244 -21.10 -2.47 -10.22
N ILE A 245 -21.59 -1.26 -10.49
CA ILE A 245 -22.94 -1.08 -11.08
C ILE A 245 -23.04 -1.69 -12.49
N SER A 246 -21.98 -1.59 -13.30
CA SER A 246 -21.93 -2.22 -14.63
C SER A 246 -22.05 -3.74 -14.53
N LEU A 247 -21.34 -4.35 -13.57
CA LEU A 247 -21.41 -5.79 -13.30
C LEU A 247 -22.75 -6.20 -12.68
N ALA A 248 -23.34 -5.38 -11.82
CA ALA A 248 -24.66 -5.62 -11.26
C ALA A 248 -25.70 -5.74 -12.38
N CYS A 249 -25.70 -4.80 -13.32
CA CYS A 249 -26.58 -4.83 -14.49
C CYS A 249 -26.32 -6.03 -15.41
N LYS A 250 -25.04 -6.29 -15.72
CA LYS A 250 -24.66 -7.30 -16.70
C LYS A 250 -24.86 -8.73 -16.18
N PHE A 251 -24.65 -8.94 -14.88
CA PHE A 251 -24.57 -10.26 -14.26
C PHE A 251 -25.55 -10.47 -13.12
N ALA A 252 -25.65 -9.55 -12.16
CA ALA A 252 -26.45 -9.73 -10.95
C ALA A 252 -27.96 -9.72 -11.22
N TYR A 253 -28.49 -8.62 -11.73
CA TYR A 253 -29.92 -8.50 -12.03
C TYR A 253 -30.35 -9.38 -13.21
N ARG A 254 -29.42 -9.70 -14.12
CA ARG A 254 -29.72 -10.49 -15.31
C ARG A 254 -30.18 -11.90 -14.95
N ASN A 255 -31.40 -12.24 -15.35
CA ASN A 255 -32.08 -13.52 -15.09
C ASN A 255 -32.43 -13.77 -13.61
N ALA A 256 -32.34 -12.76 -12.73
CA ALA A 256 -32.71 -12.87 -11.33
C ALA A 256 -34.02 -12.11 -11.05
N THR A 257 -35.14 -12.63 -11.58
CA THR A 257 -36.46 -12.04 -11.34
C THR A 257 -37.05 -12.50 -9.99
N PRO A 258 -37.93 -11.72 -9.36
CA PRO A 258 -38.61 -12.13 -8.13
C PRO A 258 -39.31 -13.49 -8.28
N GLY A 259 -39.04 -14.41 -7.34
CA GLY A 259 -39.56 -15.77 -7.31
C GLY A 259 -38.75 -16.79 -8.13
N SER A 260 -37.75 -16.36 -8.90
CA SER A 260 -36.89 -17.28 -9.65
C SER A 260 -36.05 -18.19 -8.74
N THR A 261 -35.62 -19.33 -9.30
CA THR A 261 -34.65 -20.22 -8.66
C THR A 261 -33.32 -20.10 -9.38
N LEU A 262 -32.31 -19.63 -8.66
CA LEU A 262 -30.92 -19.52 -9.11
C LEU A 262 -30.18 -20.79 -8.68
N ALA A 263 -29.58 -21.50 -9.63
CA ALA A 263 -28.87 -22.76 -9.43
C ALA A 263 -27.60 -22.76 -10.30
N ASP A 264 -27.15 -23.93 -10.78
CA ASP A 264 -25.86 -24.12 -11.46
C ASP A 264 -25.62 -23.13 -12.61
N ASP A 265 -26.61 -22.90 -13.48
CA ASP A 265 -26.46 -21.96 -14.60
C ASP A 265 -26.12 -20.53 -14.13
N TYR A 266 -26.73 -20.08 -13.03
CA TYR A 266 -26.45 -18.77 -12.45
C TYR A 266 -25.13 -18.81 -11.67
N PHE A 267 -24.91 -19.84 -10.86
CA PHE A 267 -23.71 -20.01 -10.04
C PHE A 267 -22.43 -20.03 -10.88
N LEU A 268 -22.33 -20.95 -11.84
CA LEU A 268 -21.11 -21.18 -12.62
C LEU A 268 -20.76 -20.00 -13.53
N SER A 269 -21.75 -19.24 -14.00
CA SER A 269 -21.52 -18.08 -14.85
C SER A 269 -21.19 -16.79 -14.09
N ARG A 270 -21.50 -16.72 -12.78
CA ARG A 270 -21.23 -15.53 -11.94
C ARG A 270 -20.04 -15.73 -11.00
N LEU A 271 -19.66 -16.97 -10.68
CA LEU A 271 -18.51 -17.26 -9.84
C LEU A 271 -17.20 -16.58 -10.33
N PRO A 272 -16.85 -16.62 -11.63
CA PRO A 272 -15.64 -15.93 -12.09
C PRO A 272 -15.69 -14.41 -11.90
N VAL A 273 -16.89 -13.81 -11.92
CA VAL A 273 -17.07 -12.38 -11.65
C VAL A 273 -16.82 -12.11 -10.16
N VAL A 274 -17.40 -12.93 -9.28
CA VAL A 274 -17.18 -12.84 -7.82
C VAL A 274 -15.69 -12.99 -7.48
N GLU A 275 -15.01 -14.02 -8.00
CA GLU A 275 -13.58 -14.23 -7.76
C GLU A 275 -12.73 -13.05 -8.25
N ARG A 276 -13.07 -12.48 -9.41
CA ARG A 276 -12.40 -11.27 -9.93
C ARG A 276 -12.61 -10.06 -9.03
N ARG A 277 -13.81 -9.85 -8.47
CA ARG A 277 -14.07 -8.74 -7.54
C ARG A 277 -13.34 -8.90 -6.21
N LEU A 278 -13.27 -10.11 -5.67
CA LEU A 278 -12.46 -10.41 -4.49
C LEU A 278 -10.96 -10.13 -4.76
N ALA A 279 -10.47 -10.50 -5.95
CA ALA A 279 -9.10 -10.26 -6.36
C ALA A 279 -8.77 -8.78 -6.53
N GLN A 280 -9.58 -8.03 -7.28
CA GLN A 280 -9.45 -6.59 -7.50
C GLN A 280 -9.41 -5.85 -6.16
N SER A 281 -10.35 -6.17 -5.26
CA SER A 281 -10.41 -5.53 -3.96
C SER A 281 -9.18 -5.82 -3.08
N GLY A 282 -8.62 -7.02 -3.14
CA GLY A 282 -7.43 -7.39 -2.37
C GLY A 282 -6.13 -6.80 -2.93
N ALA A 283 -6.00 -6.74 -4.26
CA ALA A 283 -4.81 -6.20 -4.93
C ALA A 283 -4.69 -4.67 -4.78
N LEU A 284 -5.82 -3.95 -4.70
CA LEU A 284 -5.85 -2.48 -4.62
C LEU A 284 -5.71 -1.93 -3.18
N LEU A 285 -5.50 -2.78 -2.19
CA LEU A 285 -5.12 -2.40 -0.82
C LEU A 285 -3.59 -2.30 -0.67
N GLU A 286 -2.87 -2.03 -1.76
CA GLU A 286 -1.41 -1.81 -1.76
C GLU A 286 -1.05 -0.46 -1.08
N PRO A 287 0.12 -0.33 -0.43
CA PRO A 287 0.48 0.90 0.28
C PRO A 287 0.95 2.00 -0.67
N ALA A 288 0.40 3.20 -0.50
CA ALA A 288 0.60 4.45 -1.25
C ALA A 288 2.04 4.85 -1.69
N ALA A 289 3.10 4.17 -1.22
CA ALA A 289 4.48 4.44 -1.60
C ALA A 289 4.86 3.86 -2.97
N ALA A 290 4.48 2.60 -3.26
CA ALA A 290 4.74 1.99 -4.56
C ALA A 290 3.91 2.69 -5.65
N GLU A 291 2.66 3.02 -5.33
CA GLU A 291 1.76 3.79 -6.19
C GLU A 291 2.24 5.22 -6.42
N ALA A 292 2.73 5.94 -5.40
CA ALA A 292 3.31 7.27 -5.57
C ALA A 292 4.57 7.24 -6.45
N VAL A 293 5.43 6.22 -6.28
CA VAL A 293 6.59 6.02 -7.16
C VAL A 293 6.14 5.73 -8.58
N HIS A 294 5.16 4.85 -8.79
CA HIS A 294 4.62 4.55 -10.12
C HIS A 294 4.05 5.80 -10.82
N ASN A 295 3.24 6.60 -10.11
CA ASN A 295 2.57 7.79 -10.65
C ASN A 295 3.52 8.95 -10.97
N LEU A 296 4.67 9.02 -10.28
CA LEU A 296 5.69 10.04 -10.52
C LEU A 296 6.66 9.63 -11.62
N LEU A 297 6.74 8.35 -11.97
CA LEU A 297 7.65 7.85 -13.00
C LEU A 297 7.09 8.08 -14.42
N PRO A 298 7.94 8.41 -15.40
CA PRO A 298 7.53 8.46 -16.80
C PRO A 298 7.05 7.09 -17.33
N ASP A 299 5.96 7.07 -18.11
CA ASP A 299 5.36 5.84 -18.67
C ASP A 299 6.35 4.88 -19.36
N TYR A 300 7.41 5.43 -19.99
CA TYR A 300 8.38 4.63 -20.73
C TYR A 300 9.27 3.74 -19.86
N VAL A 301 9.35 3.99 -18.55
CA VAL A 301 10.11 3.14 -17.61
C VAL A 301 9.26 2.07 -16.93
N LYS A 302 7.93 2.04 -17.17
CA LYS A 302 7.03 0.97 -16.70
C LYS A 302 7.15 0.65 -15.21
N GLY A 303 7.33 1.68 -14.37
CA GLY A 303 7.50 1.51 -12.92
C GLY A 303 8.91 1.12 -12.45
N ASP A 304 9.88 0.96 -13.35
CA ASP A 304 11.27 0.69 -12.99
C ASP A 304 12.00 1.99 -12.62
N LEU A 305 11.99 2.32 -11.32
CA LEU A 305 12.73 3.45 -10.77
C LEU A 305 14.25 3.34 -11.00
N SER A 306 14.80 2.12 -11.03
CA SER A 306 16.24 1.89 -11.10
C SER A 306 16.84 2.42 -12.41
N ALA A 307 16.07 2.34 -13.51
CA ALA A 307 16.45 2.87 -14.82
C ALA A 307 16.69 4.39 -14.81
N LEU A 308 16.12 5.13 -13.86
CA LEU A 308 16.22 6.59 -13.76
C LEU A 308 17.08 7.08 -12.60
N CYS A 309 17.51 6.20 -11.68
CA CYS A 309 18.43 6.56 -10.61
C CYS A 309 19.77 7.11 -11.11
N THR A 310 20.13 6.94 -12.38
CA THR A 310 21.35 7.52 -12.97
C THR A 310 21.13 8.91 -13.62
N TRP A 311 19.89 9.38 -13.68
CA TRP A 311 19.53 10.63 -14.37
C TRP A 311 20.20 11.87 -13.75
N PRO A 312 20.26 12.06 -12.41
CA PRO A 312 20.93 13.21 -11.80
C PRO A 312 22.41 13.37 -12.21
N ASP A 313 23.15 12.27 -12.35
CA ASP A 313 24.52 12.29 -12.84
C ASP A 313 24.63 12.76 -14.30
N GLN A 314 23.66 12.40 -15.14
CA GLN A 314 23.66 12.76 -16.56
C GLN A 314 23.38 14.25 -16.77
N ILE A 315 22.55 14.85 -15.90
CA ILE A 315 22.07 16.22 -16.05
C ILE A 315 22.87 17.25 -15.25
N ARG A 316 23.64 16.87 -14.23
CA ARG A 316 24.42 17.81 -13.40
C ARG A 316 25.44 18.68 -14.16
N HIS A 317 25.79 18.32 -15.40
CA HIS A 317 26.65 19.13 -16.26
C HIS A 317 25.88 20.16 -17.11
N TRP A 318 24.56 20.03 -17.21
CA TRP A 318 23.72 20.92 -18.00
C TRP A 318 23.54 22.24 -17.26
N TYR A 319 23.51 23.35 -18.01
CA TYR A 319 23.42 24.69 -17.42
C TYR A 319 22.28 24.84 -16.41
N LYS A 320 21.12 24.23 -16.67
CA LYS A 320 19.95 24.26 -15.77
C LYS A 320 20.17 23.54 -14.43
N TYR A 321 20.98 22.49 -14.38
CA TYR A 321 21.16 21.65 -13.20
C TYR A 321 22.58 21.68 -12.64
N ARG A 322 23.45 22.56 -13.15
CA ARG A 322 24.84 22.67 -12.68
C ARG A 322 24.95 22.87 -11.17
N TRP A 323 23.97 23.54 -10.58
CA TRP A 323 23.88 23.78 -9.15
C TRP A 323 23.73 22.49 -8.31
N THR A 324 23.30 21.37 -8.90
CA THR A 324 23.16 20.09 -8.17
C THR A 324 24.49 19.36 -7.98
N SER A 325 25.58 19.82 -8.61
CA SER A 325 26.86 19.10 -8.59
C SER A 325 27.41 18.88 -7.18
N SER A 326 27.26 19.86 -6.28
CA SER A 326 27.71 19.73 -4.88
C SER A 326 26.78 18.87 -4.03
N LEU A 327 25.60 18.50 -4.53
CA LEU A 327 24.64 17.68 -3.80
C LEU A 327 24.97 16.19 -3.83
N HIS A 328 25.98 15.76 -4.58
CA HIS A 328 26.34 14.34 -4.70
C HIS A 328 27.31 13.85 -3.61
N PHE A 329 27.86 14.75 -2.81
CA PHE A 329 28.89 14.41 -1.83
C PHE A 329 28.84 15.32 -0.59
N ILE A 330 29.66 14.99 0.40
CA ILE A 330 29.97 15.77 1.59
C ILE A 330 31.49 15.78 1.75
N ASP A 331 32.05 16.97 1.91
CA ASP A 331 33.44 17.16 2.28
C ASP A 331 33.54 17.28 3.80
N THR A 332 34.26 16.35 4.42
CA THR A 332 34.56 16.39 5.86
C THR A 332 36.01 16.84 6.09
N PRO A 333 36.34 17.37 7.29
CA PRO A 333 37.71 17.68 7.64
C PRO A 333 38.58 16.41 7.62
N ASP A 334 39.81 16.56 7.14
CA ASP A 334 40.75 15.46 6.99
C ASP A 334 40.94 14.71 8.32
N GLU A 335 40.93 13.37 8.26
CA GLU A 335 41.12 12.46 9.39
C GLU A 335 40.09 12.59 10.53
N ALA A 336 39.05 13.42 10.37
CA ALA A 336 38.06 13.63 11.43
C ALA A 336 37.15 12.42 11.65
N CYS A 337 36.92 11.61 10.61
CA CYS A 337 36.06 10.43 10.61
C CYS A 337 34.68 10.65 11.26
N THR A 338 34.19 11.88 11.16
CA THR A 338 32.96 12.35 11.81
C THR A 338 32.29 13.37 10.91
N PHE A 339 30.97 13.34 10.89
CA PHE A 339 30.14 14.28 10.17
C PHE A 339 29.46 15.24 11.13
N ASP A 340 29.57 16.54 10.87
CA ASP A 340 28.78 17.59 11.50
C ASP A 340 28.03 18.36 10.42
N TYR A 341 26.70 18.25 10.41
CA TYR A 341 25.87 18.85 9.37
C TYR A 341 26.07 20.37 9.22
N SER A 342 26.27 21.09 10.33
CA SER A 342 26.40 22.55 10.29
C SER A 342 27.76 23.02 9.75
N ARG A 343 28.78 22.17 9.93
CA ARG A 343 30.15 22.38 9.48
C ARG A 343 30.37 21.89 8.05
N ASP A 344 29.81 20.73 7.69
CA ASP A 344 30.21 19.96 6.50
C ASP A 344 29.18 20.04 5.36
N CYS A 345 27.90 20.36 5.66
CA CYS A 345 26.88 20.43 4.62
C CYS A 345 26.83 21.79 3.94
N HIS A 346 27.78 22.04 3.03
CA HIS A 346 27.84 23.25 2.24
C HIS A 346 28.45 23.03 0.85
N ASP A 347 28.21 23.96 -0.08
CA ASP A 347 28.90 23.98 -1.37
C ASP A 347 30.33 24.56 -1.23
N PRO A 348 31.17 24.55 -2.29
CA PRO A 348 32.51 25.15 -2.27
C PRO A 348 32.53 26.68 -2.04
N HIS A 349 31.37 27.35 -2.09
CA HIS A 349 31.20 28.77 -1.81
C HIS A 349 30.71 29.04 -0.38
N GLY A 350 30.46 27.99 0.42
CA GLY A 350 29.96 28.07 1.79
C GLY A 350 28.44 28.24 1.90
N SER A 351 27.68 28.03 0.81
CA SER A 351 26.21 28.00 0.86
C SER A 351 25.77 26.78 1.66
N LYS A 352 25.02 26.99 2.74
CA LYS A 352 24.55 25.91 3.62
C LYS A 352 23.57 24.98 2.93
N ASP A 353 23.44 23.76 3.46
CA ASP A 353 22.51 22.71 3.03
C ASP A 353 22.81 22.13 1.62
N MET A 354 23.93 22.52 1.02
CA MET A 354 24.30 22.16 -0.36
C MET A 354 25.24 20.95 -0.41
N CYS A 355 24.81 19.84 0.20
CA CYS A 355 25.51 18.56 0.23
C CYS A 355 24.52 17.39 0.06
N VAL A 356 24.98 16.13 -0.05
CA VAL A 356 24.08 14.97 -0.20
C VAL A 356 23.10 14.78 0.96
N ALA A 357 23.52 15.01 2.20
CA ALA A 357 22.59 14.94 3.35
C ALA A 357 21.50 16.02 3.27
N GLY A 358 21.87 17.26 2.92
CA GLY A 358 20.91 18.36 2.73
C GLY A 358 19.98 18.13 1.54
N ALA A 359 20.48 17.50 0.47
CA ALA A 359 19.69 17.12 -0.69
C ALA A 359 18.66 16.04 -0.33
N VAL A 360 19.07 14.98 0.37
CA VAL A 360 18.15 13.94 0.88
C VAL A 360 17.07 14.59 1.76
N GLN A 361 17.44 15.48 2.68
CA GLN A 361 16.45 16.21 3.50
C GLN A 361 15.48 17.05 2.66
N ASN A 362 16.00 17.85 1.73
CA ASN A 362 15.21 18.76 0.90
C ASN A 362 14.22 18.00 0.00
N PHE A 363 14.70 16.99 -0.74
CA PHE A 363 13.84 16.23 -1.64
C PHE A 363 12.88 15.30 -0.89
N THR A 364 13.25 14.81 0.29
CA THR A 364 12.30 14.16 1.21
C THR A 364 11.20 15.13 1.62
N SER A 365 11.54 16.36 2.03
CA SER A 365 10.55 17.39 2.38
C SER A 365 9.62 17.74 1.21
N GLN A 366 10.15 17.84 -0.02
CA GLN A 366 9.33 18.09 -1.21
C GLN A 366 8.35 16.94 -1.50
N LEU A 367 8.78 15.69 -1.31
CA LEU A 367 7.93 14.52 -1.49
C LEU A 367 6.95 14.31 -0.33
N LEU A 368 7.24 14.82 0.87
CA LEU A 368 6.25 14.85 1.95
C LEU A 368 5.04 15.72 1.57
N HIS A 369 5.24 16.82 0.83
CA HIS A 369 4.14 17.64 0.30
C HIS A 369 3.28 16.95 -0.76
N TYR A 370 3.75 15.86 -1.39
CA TYR A 370 2.90 15.01 -2.27
C TYR A 370 1.66 14.51 -1.51
N ARG A 371 1.77 14.29 -0.19
CA ARG A 371 0.68 13.82 0.67
C ARG A 371 -0.36 14.91 1.02
N GLU A 372 -0.04 16.19 0.87
CA GLU A 372 -0.89 17.31 1.30
C GLU A 372 -1.96 17.70 0.26
N GLY A 373 -2.03 17.02 -0.88
CA GLY A 373 -3.05 17.27 -1.92
C GLY A 373 -2.94 18.62 -2.64
N SER A 374 -1.97 19.46 -2.28
CA SER A 374 -1.53 20.55 -3.15
C SER A 374 -0.47 20.00 -4.08
N SER A 375 -0.81 19.80 -5.36
CA SER A 375 0.19 20.01 -6.40
C SER A 375 0.56 21.51 -6.35
N ASP A 376 1.38 21.90 -5.37
CA ASP A 376 1.99 23.21 -5.41
C ASP A 376 2.80 23.22 -6.71
N ARG A 377 2.32 23.97 -7.70
CA ARG A 377 2.92 24.12 -9.03
C ARG A 377 4.38 24.61 -8.98
N ARG A 378 4.90 24.86 -7.77
CA ARG A 378 6.25 25.28 -7.45
C ARG A 378 7.27 24.12 -7.42
N TYR A 379 6.85 22.87 -7.19
CA TYR A 379 7.77 21.72 -7.11
C TYR A 379 7.52 20.69 -8.22
N ASN A 380 8.60 20.13 -8.77
CA ASN A 380 8.54 19.04 -9.74
C ASN A 380 8.76 17.72 -9.01
N LEU A 381 7.67 17.10 -8.55
CA LEU A 381 7.70 15.92 -7.68
C LEU A 381 8.36 14.71 -8.34
N THR A 382 8.26 14.59 -9.67
CA THR A 382 9.04 13.62 -10.44
C THR A 382 10.53 13.88 -10.33
N GLU A 383 10.98 15.13 -10.53
CA GLU A 383 12.40 15.48 -10.33
C GLU A 383 12.84 15.23 -8.88
N ALA A 384 11.99 15.54 -7.90
CA ALA A 384 12.30 15.30 -6.49
C ALA A 384 12.48 13.80 -6.19
N LEU A 385 11.63 12.94 -6.75
CA LEU A 385 11.77 11.48 -6.63
C LEU A 385 13.06 10.98 -7.28
N LEU A 386 13.39 11.45 -8.48
CA LEU A 386 14.59 11.05 -9.20
C LEU A 386 15.88 11.51 -8.50
N PHE A 387 15.87 12.71 -7.92
CA PHE A 387 16.99 13.21 -7.12
C PHE A 387 17.12 12.42 -5.81
N LEU A 388 16.02 12.22 -5.09
CA LEU A 388 16.06 11.48 -3.83
C LEU A 388 16.56 10.04 -4.03
N SER A 389 16.05 9.32 -5.04
CA SER A 389 16.44 7.94 -5.30
C SER A 389 17.92 7.79 -5.63
N HIS A 390 18.49 8.76 -6.36
CA HIS A 390 19.91 8.82 -6.65
C HIS A 390 20.74 9.18 -5.40
N PHE A 391 20.35 10.21 -4.66
CA PHE A 391 21.10 10.67 -3.49
C PHE A 391 21.09 9.67 -2.33
N MET A 392 20.09 8.78 -2.28
CA MET A 392 20.13 7.62 -1.40
C MET A 392 21.25 6.65 -1.77
N GLY A 393 21.61 6.51 -3.05
CA GLY A 393 22.81 5.78 -3.46
C GLY A 393 24.08 6.53 -3.06
N ASP A 394 24.16 7.83 -3.39
CA ASP A 394 25.33 8.65 -3.11
C ASP A 394 25.67 8.69 -1.61
N ILE A 395 24.69 8.92 -0.74
CA ILE A 395 24.96 9.05 0.69
C ILE A 395 25.44 7.75 1.32
N HIS A 396 25.13 6.58 0.72
CA HIS A 396 25.58 5.26 1.18
C HIS A 396 26.87 4.79 0.49
N GLN A 397 27.34 5.51 -0.54
CA GLN A 397 28.66 5.31 -1.11
C GLN A 397 29.68 5.94 -0.14
N PRO A 398 30.56 5.16 0.53
CA PRO A 398 31.34 5.69 1.64
C PRO A 398 32.26 6.86 1.27
N LEU A 399 32.84 6.85 0.07
CA LEU A 399 33.75 7.90 -0.43
C LEU A 399 33.05 9.12 -1.03
N HIS A 400 31.71 9.12 -1.11
CA HIS A 400 30.93 10.34 -1.34
C HIS A 400 30.76 11.15 -0.04
N VAL A 401 31.11 10.59 1.12
CA VAL A 401 31.30 11.32 2.38
C VAL A 401 32.77 11.18 2.78
N GLY A 402 33.61 12.04 2.23
CA GLY A 402 35.06 11.85 2.21
C GLY A 402 35.84 13.05 2.74
N PHE A 403 37.17 12.97 2.65
CA PHE A 403 38.05 14.04 3.10
C PHE A 403 38.19 15.13 2.05
N THR A 404 38.22 16.39 2.53
CA THR A 404 38.34 17.56 1.66
C THR A 404 39.66 17.55 0.88
N SER A 405 40.77 17.19 1.53
CA SER A 405 42.10 17.26 0.90
C SER A 405 42.30 16.26 -0.24
N ASP A 406 41.51 15.18 -0.26
CA ASP A 406 41.66 14.11 -1.24
C ASP A 406 40.51 14.00 -2.25
N GLU A 407 39.55 14.91 -2.16
CA GLU A 407 38.32 14.94 -2.97
C GLU A 407 37.56 13.61 -2.87
N GLY A 408 37.39 13.09 -1.65
CA GLY A 408 36.76 11.77 -1.42
C GLY A 408 37.55 10.62 -2.04
N GLY A 409 38.89 10.69 -2.01
CA GLY A 409 39.79 9.69 -2.55
C GLY A 409 40.04 9.79 -4.06
N ASN A 410 39.51 10.80 -4.76
CA ASN A 410 39.73 11.00 -6.19
C ASN A 410 41.20 11.30 -6.53
N THR A 411 41.91 11.95 -5.61
CA THR A 411 43.34 12.28 -5.77
C THR A 411 44.27 11.13 -5.34
N ILE A 412 43.75 10.11 -4.64
CA ILE A 412 44.51 8.93 -4.22
C ILE A 412 44.62 7.96 -5.39
N GLN A 413 45.64 8.18 -6.23
CA GLN A 413 45.92 7.33 -7.39
C GLN A 413 46.45 5.97 -6.96
N LEU A 414 45.93 4.89 -7.53
CA LEU A 414 46.34 3.51 -7.23
C LEU A 414 46.11 2.59 -8.44
N ARG A 415 46.28 1.28 -8.25
CA ARG A 415 45.91 0.27 -9.24
C ARG A 415 44.88 -0.68 -8.66
N TRP A 416 43.82 -0.94 -9.42
CA TRP A 416 42.92 -2.07 -9.19
C TRP A 416 43.35 -3.22 -10.09
N PHE A 417 43.89 -4.28 -9.48
CA PHE A 417 44.65 -5.33 -10.15
C PHE A 417 45.73 -4.74 -11.07
N LYS A 418 45.58 -4.86 -12.39
CA LYS A 418 46.56 -4.37 -13.38
C LYS A 418 46.20 -2.99 -13.95
N HIS A 419 45.04 -2.46 -13.61
CA HIS A 419 44.47 -1.24 -14.20
C HIS A 419 44.75 -0.04 -13.30
N LYS A 420 45.14 1.10 -13.90
CA LYS A 420 45.26 2.37 -13.17
C LYS A 420 43.87 2.85 -12.77
N SER A 421 43.72 3.35 -11.54
CA SER A 421 42.48 3.89 -11.01
C SER A 421 42.78 4.89 -9.88
N ASN A 422 41.76 5.32 -9.15
CA ASN A 422 41.89 6.03 -7.88
C ASN A 422 41.01 5.35 -6.82
N LEU A 423 41.21 5.70 -5.55
CA LEU A 423 40.48 5.07 -4.44
C LEU A 423 38.96 5.25 -4.59
N HIS A 424 38.52 6.45 -4.95
CA HIS A 424 37.11 6.77 -5.19
C HIS A 424 36.46 5.82 -6.20
N HIS A 425 37.03 5.72 -7.39
CA HIS A 425 36.55 4.88 -8.49
C HIS A 425 36.59 3.39 -8.16
N VAL A 426 37.50 2.95 -7.30
CA VAL A 426 37.53 1.55 -6.85
C VAL A 426 36.27 1.20 -6.04
N TRP A 427 35.90 2.04 -5.09
CA TRP A 427 34.70 1.85 -4.26
C TRP A 427 33.42 2.07 -5.05
N ASP A 428 33.41 3.08 -5.90
CA ASP A 428 32.23 3.46 -6.69
C ASP A 428 31.87 2.40 -7.75
N ARG A 429 32.89 1.73 -8.31
CA ARG A 429 32.69 0.90 -9.50
C ARG A 429 33.42 -0.43 -9.47
N GLU A 430 34.71 -0.43 -9.22
CA GLU A 430 35.54 -1.61 -9.52
C GLU A 430 35.26 -2.80 -8.60
N ILE A 431 35.00 -2.55 -7.31
CA ILE A 431 34.62 -3.61 -6.36
C ILE A 431 33.33 -4.30 -6.81
N ILE A 432 32.30 -3.51 -7.14
CA ILE A 432 30.99 -4.00 -7.56
C ILE A 432 31.11 -4.82 -8.85
N LEU A 433 31.82 -4.31 -9.86
CA LEU A 433 31.99 -5.02 -11.13
C LEU A 433 32.84 -6.28 -11.01
N THR A 434 33.83 -6.28 -10.12
CA THR A 434 34.65 -7.47 -9.85
C THR A 434 33.80 -8.53 -9.16
N ALA A 435 33.03 -8.17 -8.12
CA ALA A 435 32.12 -9.08 -7.44
C ALA A 435 31.07 -9.64 -8.41
N ALA A 436 30.40 -8.77 -9.18
CA ALA A 436 29.44 -9.18 -10.21
C ALA A 436 30.04 -10.19 -11.20
N ALA A 437 31.26 -9.94 -11.68
CA ALA A 437 31.91 -10.82 -12.64
C ALA A 437 32.38 -12.15 -12.04
N GLU A 438 33.04 -12.12 -10.88
CA GLU A 438 33.71 -13.29 -10.30
C GLU A 438 32.77 -14.18 -9.50
N MET A 439 31.82 -13.58 -8.78
CA MET A 439 30.91 -14.31 -7.89
C MET A 439 29.59 -14.66 -8.58
N TYR A 440 29.13 -13.82 -9.52
CA TYR A 440 27.81 -13.94 -10.14
C TYR A 440 27.86 -14.09 -11.66
N GLY A 441 29.05 -14.27 -12.25
CA GLY A 441 29.17 -14.51 -13.70
C GLY A 441 28.69 -13.35 -14.58
N LYS A 442 28.70 -12.12 -14.04
CA LYS A 442 28.13 -10.88 -14.61
C LYS A 442 26.60 -10.85 -14.67
N ASP A 443 25.94 -11.75 -13.97
CA ASP A 443 24.51 -11.74 -13.79
C ASP A 443 24.14 -10.77 -12.66
N MET A 444 23.57 -9.62 -13.04
CA MET A 444 23.17 -8.58 -12.09
C MET A 444 21.89 -8.95 -11.35
N GLU A 445 21.05 -9.83 -11.91
CA GLU A 445 19.84 -10.33 -11.24
C GLU A 445 20.26 -11.23 -10.07
N LEU A 446 21.20 -12.15 -10.30
CA LEU A 446 21.73 -13.00 -9.22
C LEU A 446 22.44 -12.19 -8.12
N PHE A 447 23.14 -11.12 -8.48
CA PHE A 447 23.76 -10.22 -7.50
C PHE A 447 22.70 -9.49 -6.67
N GLN A 448 21.65 -8.98 -7.30
CA GLN A 448 20.53 -8.33 -6.63
C GLN A 448 19.77 -9.31 -5.71
N GLU A 449 19.46 -10.52 -6.19
CA GLU A 449 18.79 -11.55 -5.40
C GLU A 449 19.58 -11.94 -4.15
N ASP A 450 20.91 -11.99 -4.25
CA ASP A 450 21.77 -12.30 -3.10
C ASP A 450 21.80 -11.17 -2.07
N ILE A 451 21.79 -9.91 -2.51
CA ILE A 451 21.62 -8.75 -1.63
C ILE A 451 20.26 -8.82 -0.94
N GLN A 452 19.17 -9.02 -1.70
CA GLN A 452 17.81 -9.14 -1.15
C GLN A 452 17.70 -10.30 -0.14
N ARG A 453 18.34 -11.44 -0.42
CA ARG A 453 18.39 -12.58 0.51
C ARG A 453 19.16 -12.23 1.79
N ASN A 454 20.29 -11.53 1.67
CA ASN A 454 21.07 -11.11 2.84
C ASN A 454 20.33 -10.13 3.74
N LEU A 455 19.51 -9.26 3.13
CA LEU A 455 18.62 -8.36 3.85
C LEU A 455 17.49 -9.12 4.54
N THR A 456 16.77 -9.97 3.82
CA THR A 456 15.58 -10.63 4.36
C THR A 456 15.89 -11.70 5.40
N HIS A 457 16.86 -12.57 5.11
CA HIS A 457 17.08 -13.82 5.89
C HIS A 457 18.56 -14.15 6.11
N GLY A 458 19.48 -13.32 5.63
CA GLY A 458 20.91 -13.60 5.68
C GLY A 458 21.66 -12.72 6.68
N MET A 459 22.90 -12.36 6.35
CA MET A 459 23.83 -11.80 7.33
C MET A 459 23.40 -10.45 7.92
N TRP A 460 22.50 -9.71 7.26
CA TRP A 460 22.12 -8.36 7.65
C TRP A 460 20.69 -8.27 8.21
N SER A 461 19.93 -9.37 8.25
CA SER A 461 18.52 -9.32 8.65
C SER A 461 18.30 -8.77 10.05
N ASP A 462 19.22 -9.05 10.98
CA ASP A 462 19.16 -8.56 12.35
C ASP A 462 19.53 -7.06 12.47
N GLU A 463 20.28 -6.51 11.50
CA GLU A 463 20.76 -5.12 11.51
C GLU A 463 19.77 -4.14 10.86
N ILE A 464 18.88 -4.61 9.98
CA ILE A 464 17.92 -3.76 9.24
C ILE A 464 17.07 -2.88 10.17
N SER A 465 16.66 -3.41 11.32
CA SER A 465 15.87 -2.64 12.30
C SER A 465 16.61 -1.37 12.75
N SER A 466 17.93 -1.45 12.89
CA SER A 466 18.77 -0.31 13.25
C SER A 466 18.98 0.66 12.08
N TRP A 467 18.91 0.20 10.83
CA TRP A 467 19.01 1.06 9.65
C TRP A 467 17.74 1.90 9.45
N ARG A 468 16.58 1.37 9.86
CA ARG A 468 15.28 2.07 9.86
C ARG A 468 15.08 3.01 11.05
N ASP A 469 15.91 2.90 12.09
CA ASP A 469 15.75 3.66 13.33
C ASP A 469 16.25 5.12 13.18
N CYS A 470 15.31 6.05 13.12
CA CYS A 470 15.57 7.49 13.13
C CYS A 470 14.54 8.19 14.02
N ASP A 471 14.97 9.25 14.72
CA ASP A 471 14.07 10.08 15.53
C ASP A 471 12.99 10.80 14.69
N ASP A 472 13.34 11.16 13.45
CA ASP A 472 12.48 11.77 12.43
C ASP A 472 13.04 11.49 11.02
N LEU A 473 12.18 11.34 10.01
CA LEU A 473 12.51 11.09 8.60
C LEU A 473 13.49 12.13 8.05
N LEU A 474 13.33 13.40 8.41
CA LEU A 474 14.25 14.45 7.95
C LEU A 474 15.59 14.36 8.68
N SER A 475 15.67 13.78 9.87
CA SER A 475 16.93 13.63 10.61
C SER A 475 17.80 12.46 10.14
N CYS A 476 17.24 11.46 9.47
CA CYS A 476 17.93 10.24 9.02
C CYS A 476 19.19 10.52 8.17
N ALA A 477 19.13 11.51 7.28
CA ALA A 477 20.24 11.83 6.38
C ALA A 477 21.55 12.14 7.13
N LYS A 478 21.46 12.69 8.35
CA LYS A 478 22.64 12.97 9.19
C LYS A 478 23.28 11.69 9.71
N LYS A 479 22.45 10.71 10.07
CA LYS A 479 22.89 9.40 10.54
C LYS A 479 23.60 8.65 9.40
N TYR A 480 22.99 8.60 8.21
CA TYR A 480 23.59 7.95 7.05
C TYR A 480 24.93 8.58 6.66
N ALA A 481 25.03 9.92 6.64
CA ALA A 481 26.30 10.59 6.39
C ALA A 481 27.36 10.24 7.45
N ALA A 482 27.00 10.21 8.73
CA ALA A 482 27.91 9.83 9.81
C ALA A 482 28.37 8.36 9.72
N GLU A 483 27.49 7.45 9.32
CA GLU A 483 27.80 6.05 9.08
C GLU A 483 28.73 5.88 7.87
N SER A 484 28.47 6.60 6.78
CA SER A 484 29.27 6.54 5.56
C SER A 484 30.70 7.01 5.77
N ILE A 485 30.94 8.13 6.45
CA ILE A 485 32.31 8.56 6.78
C ILE A 485 32.99 7.57 7.74
N ASN A 486 32.25 6.94 8.65
CA ASN A 486 32.80 5.91 9.52
C ASN A 486 33.27 4.69 8.71
N LEU A 487 32.45 4.23 7.76
CA LEU A 487 32.79 3.14 6.85
C LEU A 487 33.97 3.50 5.95
N ALA A 488 34.00 4.72 5.42
CA ALA A 488 35.11 5.24 4.62
C ALA A 488 36.41 5.20 5.42
N CYS A 489 36.43 5.69 6.65
CA CYS A 489 37.63 5.63 7.50
C CYS A 489 38.01 4.20 7.89
N LYS A 490 37.02 3.37 8.22
CA LYS A 490 37.25 2.02 8.74
C LYS A 490 37.74 1.06 7.66
N TRP A 491 37.25 1.20 6.44
CA TRP A 491 37.46 0.25 5.35
C TRP A 491 38.01 0.88 4.08
N GLY A 492 37.62 2.10 3.75
CA GLY A 492 38.03 2.79 2.52
C GLY A 492 39.46 3.32 2.56
N TYR A 493 39.76 4.19 3.52
CA TYR A 493 41.06 4.83 3.68
C TYR A 493 42.08 3.98 4.43
N LYS A 494 41.61 3.00 5.21
CA LYS A 494 42.47 2.19 6.06
C LYS A 494 43.44 1.36 5.24
N ASP A 495 44.71 1.43 5.61
CA ASP A 495 45.82 0.68 4.99
C ASP A 495 46.00 0.95 3.48
N VAL A 496 45.47 2.09 2.99
CA VAL A 496 45.62 2.51 1.59
C VAL A 496 46.75 3.52 1.43
N THR A 497 47.65 3.27 0.47
CA THR A 497 48.74 4.16 0.11
C THR A 497 48.74 4.53 -1.38
N PRO A 498 49.04 5.80 -1.74
CA PRO A 498 49.13 6.19 -3.14
C PRO A 498 50.13 5.32 -3.92
N SER A 499 49.76 4.98 -5.15
CA SER A 499 50.50 4.12 -6.10
C SER A 499 50.59 2.64 -5.77
N GLU A 500 49.89 2.16 -4.74
CA GLU A 500 49.82 0.73 -4.46
C GLU A 500 48.90 -0.03 -5.43
N THR A 501 48.89 -1.36 -5.31
CA THR A 501 48.00 -2.24 -6.08
C THR A 501 47.04 -2.97 -5.15
N LEU A 502 45.74 -2.66 -5.28
CA LEU A 502 44.64 -3.33 -4.61
C LEU A 502 44.11 -4.48 -5.50
N GLY A 503 43.61 -5.56 -4.90
CA GLY A 503 43.09 -6.72 -5.65
C GLY A 503 44.13 -7.81 -5.98
N GLY A 504 45.30 -7.81 -5.34
CA GLY A 504 46.34 -8.81 -5.59
C GLY A 504 46.74 -9.62 -4.36
N LYS A 505 45.95 -10.64 -4.00
CA LYS A 505 46.39 -11.83 -3.26
C LYS A 505 45.62 -13.06 -3.69
#